data_AF-N1UFL2-F1
#
_entry.id   AF-N1UFL2-F1
#
_cell.length_a   1.000
_cell.length_b   1.000
_cell.length_c   1.000
_cell.angle_alpha   90.00
_cell.angle_beta   90.00
_cell.angle_gamma   90.00
#
_symmetry.space_group_name_H-M   'P 1'
#
loop_
_entity.id
_entity.type
_entity.pdbx_description
1 polymer ?
#
loop_
_entity_poly.entity_id
_entity_poly.type
_entity_poly.pdbx_seq_one_letter_code
_entity_poly.pdbx_strand_id
1 'polypeptide(L)'
;MSKIQNEFSIMKNMILFPAITVFLIFSDCCKANGDSNQANQKGEKMNYEVNKSEDEWKKELTPEQYKILRQKGTEMAFTGALYKNHDKGTYVCAACGAVLFSSETKYESGSGWPSFYRPTKEGAVSEEKDNTHGMVRTEILCAKCGGHLGHVFSDGPKPTGLRYCVNSASLKFQKE
;
A
#
# COMPACT_ATOMS: atom_id res chain seq x y z
N MET A 1 -23.48 7.97 50.07
CA MET A 1 -22.88 9.03 50.92
C MET A 1 -21.41 8.71 51.12
N SER A 2 -20.55 9.08 50.16
CA SER A 2 -19.78 10.34 50.13
C SER A 2 -18.80 10.47 51.31
N LYS A 3 -17.58 9.95 51.14
CA LYS A 3 -16.42 10.44 51.91
C LYS A 3 -15.78 11.58 51.12
N ILE A 4 -15.70 12.70 51.81
CA ILE A 4 -15.37 14.05 51.38
C ILE A 4 -14.07 14.45 52.09
N GLN A 5 -13.20 15.14 51.36
CA GLN A 5 -12.13 16.11 51.78
C GLN A 5 -10.95 15.56 52.63
N ASN A 6 -9.66 15.75 52.32
CA ASN A 6 -8.87 16.80 51.65
C ASN A 6 -8.72 18.10 52.46
N GLU A 7 -7.59 18.27 53.18
CA GLU A 7 -6.90 19.54 53.56
C GLU A 7 -5.41 19.19 53.88
N PHE A 8 -4.36 19.73 53.27
CA PHE A 8 -3.76 21.10 53.17
C PHE A 8 -2.94 21.57 54.39
N SER A 9 -1.83 22.28 54.07
CA SER A 9 -0.90 23.07 54.91
C SER A 9 0.48 22.41 55.17
N ILE A 10 1.59 22.72 54.48
CA ILE A 10 2.36 23.96 54.23
C ILE A 10 3.38 24.32 55.34
N MET A 11 4.66 24.27 54.91
CA MET A 11 5.88 25.03 55.30
C MET A 11 6.47 24.97 56.71
N LYS A 12 7.79 24.66 56.76
CA LYS A 12 8.85 25.46 57.43
C LYS A 12 10.26 24.91 57.14
N ASN A 13 11.25 25.82 57.19
CA ASN A 13 12.73 25.66 57.12
C ASN A 13 13.31 25.87 55.69
N MET A 14 13.81 27.04 55.28
CA MET A 14 14.82 27.96 55.85
C MET A 14 16.20 27.31 56.02
N ILE A 15 17.12 27.59 55.07
CA ILE A 15 18.57 27.88 55.26
C ILE A 15 19.12 28.43 53.93
N LEU A 16 19.76 29.61 54.03
CA LEU A 16 20.51 30.34 53.00
C LEU A 16 22.01 29.95 53.03
N PHE A 17 22.77 30.37 51.99
CA PHE A 17 24.24 30.64 51.88
C PHE A 17 24.93 29.91 50.69
N PRO A 18 26.04 30.43 50.11
CA PRO A 18 26.15 31.62 49.27
C PRO A 18 26.87 31.35 47.91
N ALA A 19 26.92 32.37 47.05
CA ALA A 19 27.65 32.41 45.79
C ALA A 19 29.17 32.18 45.93
N ILE A 20 29.81 31.48 44.98
CA ILE A 20 31.26 31.56 44.69
C ILE A 20 31.60 30.95 43.30
N THR A 21 32.28 31.79 42.51
CA THR A 21 33.29 31.56 41.44
C THR A 21 33.00 30.81 40.15
N VAL A 22 33.12 31.60 39.08
CA VAL A 22 33.53 31.27 37.71
C VAL A 22 34.84 30.46 37.67
N PHE A 23 34.87 29.38 36.89
CA PHE A 23 36.09 28.90 36.22
C PHE A 23 35.74 28.23 34.89
N LEU A 24 36.17 28.86 33.79
CA LEU A 24 36.17 28.27 32.46
C LEU A 24 37.30 27.26 32.37
N ILE A 25 36.99 26.02 32.01
CA ILE A 25 37.97 25.04 31.53
C ILE A 25 37.36 24.27 30.35
N PHE A 26 37.88 24.60 29.17
CA PHE A 26 37.78 23.78 27.97
C PHE A 26 38.34 22.39 28.25
N SER A 27 37.55 21.35 27.98
CA SER A 27 38.07 19.99 27.84
C SER A 27 37.40 19.35 26.62
N ASP A 28 38.16 19.33 25.53
CA ASP A 28 37.88 18.56 24.33
C ASP A 28 37.98 17.07 24.67
N CYS A 29 36.85 16.37 24.67
CA CYS A 29 36.79 14.96 24.28
C CYS A 29 35.33 14.53 24.11
N CYS A 30 34.86 14.50 22.86
CA CYS A 30 33.98 13.44 22.37
C CYS A 30 34.08 13.42 20.84
N LYS A 31 35.05 12.65 20.36
CA LYS A 31 35.05 12.10 19.00
C LYS A 31 33.89 11.09 18.96
N ALA A 32 32.72 11.53 18.49
CA ALA A 32 31.62 10.61 18.18
C ALA A 32 31.93 9.91 16.85
N ASN A 33 32.65 8.79 16.94
CA ASN A 33 32.70 7.81 15.87
C ASN A 33 31.38 7.04 15.83
N GLY A 34 30.78 7.00 14.65
CA GLY A 34 30.06 5.84 14.11
C GLY A 34 28.90 5.30 14.93
N ASP A 35 27.69 5.65 14.50
CA ASP A 35 26.79 4.58 14.06
C ASP A 35 25.87 5.12 12.97
N SER A 36 26.39 5.15 11.73
CA SER A 36 25.52 5.23 10.56
C SER A 36 24.80 3.90 10.44
N ASN A 37 23.76 3.71 11.26
CA ASN A 37 22.69 2.76 10.99
C ASN A 37 21.93 3.26 9.77
N GLN A 38 22.54 3.07 8.60
CA GLN A 38 21.80 2.96 7.36
C GLN A 38 20.91 1.73 7.49
N ALA A 39 19.69 1.95 7.99
CA ALA A 39 18.59 1.04 7.79
C ALA A 39 18.34 0.94 6.28
N ASN A 40 19.11 0.08 5.62
CA ASN A 40 18.82 -0.44 4.30
C ASN A 40 17.58 -1.31 4.45
N GLN A 41 16.40 -0.67 4.47
CA GLN A 41 15.13 -1.37 4.30
C GLN A 41 15.04 -1.82 2.84
N LYS A 42 15.81 -2.86 2.53
CA LYS A 42 15.66 -3.65 1.32
C LYS A 42 14.38 -4.46 1.54
N GLY A 43 13.26 -3.93 1.03
CA GLY A 43 11.96 -4.61 1.09
C GLY A 43 12.12 -6.07 0.70
N GLU A 44 11.53 -6.97 1.49
CA GLU A 44 11.51 -8.40 1.18
C GLU A 44 11.08 -8.59 -0.26
N LYS A 45 11.98 -9.11 -1.10
CA LYS A 45 11.64 -9.55 -2.45
C LYS A 45 10.71 -10.75 -2.28
N MET A 46 9.40 -10.52 -2.31
CA MET A 46 8.41 -11.58 -2.47
C MET A 46 8.80 -12.38 -3.72
N ASN A 47 9.09 -13.67 -3.54
CA ASN A 47 9.49 -14.54 -4.63
C ASN A 47 8.23 -14.99 -5.39
N TYR A 48 7.87 -14.23 -6.41
CA TYR A 48 6.77 -14.55 -7.30
C TYR A 48 7.16 -15.71 -8.25
N GLU A 49 6.18 -16.57 -8.59
CA GLU A 49 6.36 -17.68 -9.53
C GLU A 49 6.91 -17.20 -10.88
N VAL A 50 6.44 -16.05 -11.35
CA VAL A 50 6.95 -15.40 -12.56
C VAL A 50 7.91 -14.28 -12.17
N ASN A 51 9.20 -14.53 -12.38
CA ASN A 51 10.27 -13.60 -12.08
C ASN A 51 11.01 -13.25 -13.37
N LYS A 52 10.87 -11.99 -13.82
CA LYS A 52 11.61 -11.43 -14.97
C LYS A 52 12.26 -10.12 -14.56
N SER A 53 13.32 -9.75 -15.26
CA SER A 53 13.98 -8.46 -15.10
C SER A 53 13.08 -7.32 -15.60
N GLU A 54 13.36 -6.10 -15.12
CA GLU A 54 12.62 -4.91 -15.56
C GLU A 54 12.80 -4.62 -17.06
N ASP A 55 13.95 -4.98 -17.64
CA ASP A 55 14.21 -4.80 -19.07
C ASP A 55 13.44 -5.82 -19.93
N GLU A 56 13.21 -7.04 -19.44
CA GLU A 56 12.32 -8.00 -20.08
C GLU A 56 10.87 -7.49 -20.04
N TRP A 57 10.42 -7.00 -18.87
CA TRP A 57 9.08 -6.43 -18.75
C TRP A 57 8.85 -5.23 -19.66
N LYS A 58 9.83 -4.32 -19.80
CA LYS A 58 9.72 -3.16 -20.71
C LYS A 58 9.63 -3.56 -22.19
N LYS A 59 10.15 -4.72 -22.58
CA LYS A 59 10.06 -5.24 -23.95
C LYS A 59 8.70 -5.89 -24.24
N GLU A 60 8.11 -6.53 -23.23
CA GLU A 60 6.85 -7.28 -23.38
C GLU A 60 5.60 -6.42 -23.14
N LEU A 61 5.69 -5.41 -22.27
CA LEU A 61 4.58 -4.56 -21.87
C LEU A 61 4.55 -3.27 -22.69
N THR A 62 3.35 -2.77 -22.94
CA THR A 62 3.21 -1.38 -23.42
C THR A 62 3.71 -0.40 -22.34
N PRO A 63 4.09 0.84 -22.70
CA PRO A 63 4.54 1.82 -21.71
C PRO A 63 3.52 2.06 -20.58
N GLU A 64 2.22 2.07 -20.90
CA GLU A 64 1.16 2.22 -19.91
C GLU A 64 1.02 0.98 -19.00
N GLN A 65 1.04 -0.22 -19.59
CA GLN A 65 1.05 -1.47 -18.82
C GLN A 65 2.24 -1.53 -17.87
N TYR A 66 3.44 -1.19 -18.34
CA TYR A 66 4.64 -1.18 -17.52
C TYR A 66 4.52 -0.17 -16.36
N LYS A 67 4.07 1.06 -16.65
CA LYS A 67 3.83 2.10 -15.63
C LYS A 67 2.88 1.61 -14.54
N ILE A 68 1.79 0.95 -14.91
CA ILE A 68 0.79 0.48 -13.94
C ILE A 68 1.32 -0.75 -13.21
N LEU A 69 1.63 -1.83 -13.93
CA LEU A 69 1.98 -3.13 -13.34
C LEU A 69 3.30 -3.13 -12.58
N ARG A 70 4.30 -2.34 -13.01
CA ARG A 70 5.65 -2.38 -12.45
C ARG A 70 6.00 -1.15 -11.62
N GLN A 71 5.43 0.01 -11.95
CA GLN A 71 5.72 1.27 -11.26
C GLN A 71 4.56 1.73 -10.35
N LYS A 72 3.59 0.86 -10.09
CA LYS A 72 2.41 1.13 -9.24
C LYS A 72 1.63 2.39 -9.68
N GLY A 73 1.61 2.65 -10.99
CA GLY A 73 0.85 3.75 -11.58
C GLY A 73 -0.66 3.49 -11.57
N THR A 74 -1.43 4.53 -11.84
CA THR A 74 -2.88 4.47 -11.97
C THR A 74 -3.30 5.13 -13.29
N GLU A 75 -4.17 4.47 -14.06
CA GLU A 75 -4.76 5.05 -15.28
C GLU A 75 -5.81 6.11 -14.93
N MET A 76 -6.12 7.00 -15.86
CA MET A 76 -7.16 8.01 -15.65
C MET A 76 -8.54 7.36 -15.54
N ALA A 77 -9.40 7.90 -14.66
CA ALA A 77 -10.77 7.42 -14.52
C ALA A 77 -11.52 7.54 -15.84
N PHE A 78 -12.35 6.53 -16.15
CA PHE A 78 -13.24 6.46 -17.32
C PHE A 78 -12.54 6.38 -18.70
N THR A 79 -11.22 6.17 -18.74
CA THR A 79 -10.46 6.06 -20.01
C THR A 79 -10.03 4.64 -20.36
N GLY A 80 -9.99 3.72 -19.39
CA GLY A 80 -9.54 2.34 -19.61
C GLY A 80 -10.38 1.59 -20.65
N ALA A 81 -9.81 0.64 -21.37
CA ALA A 81 -10.56 -0.12 -22.38
C ALA A 81 -11.65 -1.03 -21.79
N LEU A 82 -11.49 -1.46 -20.54
CA LEU A 82 -12.28 -2.54 -19.93
C LEU A 82 -13.27 -2.07 -18.85
N TYR A 83 -13.32 -0.78 -18.49
CA TYR A 83 -14.23 -0.33 -17.41
C TYR A 83 -15.70 -0.56 -17.78
N LYS A 84 -16.07 -0.31 -19.06
CA LYS A 84 -17.40 -0.56 -19.63
C LYS A 84 -17.55 -1.94 -20.31
N ASN A 85 -16.60 -2.86 -20.13
CA ASN A 85 -16.74 -4.18 -20.73
C ASN A 85 -17.85 -4.97 -20.03
N HIS A 86 -18.78 -5.52 -20.80
CA HIS A 86 -19.89 -6.36 -20.33
C HIS A 86 -19.94 -7.74 -21.01
N ASP A 87 -18.94 -8.05 -21.85
CA ASP A 87 -18.82 -9.36 -22.48
C ASP A 87 -18.56 -10.46 -21.44
N LYS A 88 -19.05 -11.67 -21.71
CA LYS A 88 -18.76 -12.86 -20.92
C LYS A 88 -17.34 -13.35 -21.17
N GLY A 89 -16.61 -13.63 -20.10
CA GLY A 89 -15.24 -14.09 -20.18
C GLY A 89 -14.43 -13.86 -18.92
N THR A 90 -13.11 -14.01 -19.07
CA THR A 90 -12.15 -13.89 -17.98
C THR A 90 -11.19 -12.72 -18.17
N TYR A 91 -10.80 -12.13 -17.04
CA TYR A 91 -9.81 -11.06 -16.98
C TYR A 91 -8.51 -11.65 -16.45
N VAL A 92 -7.48 -11.59 -17.28
CA VAL A 92 -6.16 -12.13 -16.99
C VAL A 92 -5.16 -11.00 -16.77
N CYS A 93 -4.11 -11.24 -15.98
CA CYS A 93 -3.02 -10.30 -15.80
C CYS A 93 -2.38 -9.96 -17.15
N ALA A 94 -2.28 -8.67 -17.49
CA ALA A 94 -1.71 -8.26 -18.77
C ALA A 94 -0.22 -8.65 -18.93
N ALA A 95 0.51 -8.80 -17.81
CA ALA A 95 1.90 -9.24 -17.78
C ALA A 95 2.07 -10.76 -17.90
N CYS A 96 1.59 -11.53 -16.93
CA CYS A 96 1.89 -12.96 -16.85
C CYS A 96 0.77 -13.89 -17.35
N GLY A 97 -0.40 -13.34 -17.72
CA GLY A 97 -1.55 -14.14 -18.19
C GLY A 97 -2.29 -14.93 -17.11
N ALA A 98 -1.97 -14.75 -15.82
CA ALA A 98 -2.71 -15.38 -14.73
C ALA A 98 -4.18 -14.96 -14.75
N VAL A 99 -5.11 -15.90 -14.54
CA VAL A 99 -6.54 -15.61 -14.41
C VAL A 99 -6.79 -14.91 -13.07
N LEU A 100 -7.38 -13.71 -13.11
CA LEU A 100 -7.58 -12.85 -11.94
C LEU A 100 -9.07 -12.73 -11.59
N PHE A 101 -9.88 -12.29 -12.55
CA PHE A 101 -11.31 -12.00 -12.35
C PHE A 101 -12.18 -12.63 -13.43
N SER A 102 -13.47 -12.78 -13.13
CA SER A 102 -14.50 -13.27 -14.06
C SER A 102 -15.48 -12.14 -14.36
N SER A 103 -16.07 -12.12 -15.56
CA SER A 103 -17.19 -11.25 -15.89
C SER A 103 -18.38 -11.43 -14.94
N GLU A 104 -18.56 -12.62 -14.36
CA GLU A 104 -19.62 -12.92 -13.38
C GLU A 104 -19.50 -12.10 -12.09
N THR A 105 -18.29 -11.64 -11.78
CA THR A 105 -18.01 -10.87 -10.56
C THR A 105 -17.83 -9.39 -10.83
N LYS A 106 -17.82 -8.99 -12.12
CA LYS A 106 -17.75 -7.60 -12.54
C LYS A 106 -19.09 -6.90 -12.31
N TYR A 107 -19.04 -5.64 -11.90
CA TYR A 107 -20.22 -4.80 -11.77
C TYR A 107 -19.89 -3.32 -11.99
N GLU A 108 -20.92 -2.50 -12.19
CA GLU A 108 -20.79 -1.06 -12.36
C GLU A 108 -20.78 -0.36 -11.00
N SER A 109 -19.59 0.05 -10.57
CA SER A 109 -19.41 0.80 -9.30
C SER A 109 -19.53 2.31 -9.45
N GLY A 110 -19.45 2.82 -10.69
CA GLY A 110 -19.32 4.26 -10.96
C GLY A 110 -17.94 4.84 -10.62
N SER A 111 -16.95 4.03 -10.24
CA SER A 111 -15.62 4.52 -9.85
C SER A 111 -14.79 5.09 -11.00
N GLY A 112 -15.06 4.63 -12.23
CA GLY A 112 -14.26 4.95 -13.42
C GLY A 112 -13.22 3.90 -13.80
N TRP A 113 -13.11 2.81 -13.04
CA TRP A 113 -12.24 1.67 -13.34
C TRP A 113 -13.03 0.35 -13.27
N PRO A 114 -12.58 -0.71 -13.98
CA PRO A 114 -13.10 -2.07 -13.77
C PRO A 114 -13.26 -2.40 -12.28
N SER A 115 -14.45 -2.88 -11.91
CA SER A 115 -14.78 -3.19 -10.53
C SER A 115 -15.34 -4.61 -10.41
N PHE A 116 -14.79 -5.38 -9.47
CA PHE A 116 -15.19 -6.75 -9.21
C PHE A 116 -15.48 -6.96 -7.72
N TYR A 117 -16.43 -7.80 -7.36
CA TYR A 117 -16.70 -8.05 -5.93
C TYR A 117 -15.89 -9.21 -5.34
N ARG A 118 -15.26 -10.04 -6.18
CA ARG A 118 -14.31 -11.09 -5.77
C ARG A 118 -13.38 -11.50 -6.91
N PRO A 119 -12.15 -11.98 -6.62
CA PRO A 119 -11.32 -12.68 -7.60
C PRO A 119 -11.91 -14.05 -7.97
N THR A 120 -11.36 -14.69 -9.00
CA THR A 120 -11.78 -16.04 -9.44
C THR A 120 -11.55 -17.12 -8.39
N LYS A 121 -10.49 -16.98 -7.60
CA LYS A 121 -10.15 -17.87 -6.48
C LYS A 121 -9.30 -17.15 -5.44
N GLU A 122 -9.26 -17.69 -4.24
CA GLU A 122 -8.28 -17.29 -3.22
C GLU A 122 -6.85 -17.46 -3.77
N GLY A 123 -5.99 -16.50 -3.47
CA GLY A 123 -4.61 -16.49 -3.97
C GLY A 123 -4.45 -16.13 -5.44
N ALA A 124 -5.51 -15.73 -6.17
CA ALA A 124 -5.34 -15.13 -7.50
C ALA A 124 -4.73 -13.71 -7.43
N VAL A 125 -5.06 -12.99 -6.34
CA VAL A 125 -4.52 -11.68 -6.00
C VAL A 125 -3.90 -11.71 -4.60
N SER A 126 -2.88 -10.89 -4.39
CA SER A 126 -2.28 -10.64 -3.08
C SER A 126 -2.64 -9.23 -2.61
N GLU A 127 -2.75 -9.04 -1.30
CA GLU A 127 -3.14 -7.77 -0.69
C GLU A 127 -1.98 -7.21 0.14
N GLU A 128 -1.64 -5.94 -0.06
CA GLU A 128 -0.58 -5.24 0.67
C GLU A 128 -1.09 -3.89 1.19
N LYS A 129 -0.59 -3.46 2.36
CA LYS A 129 -0.94 -2.13 2.89
C LYS A 129 -0.22 -1.05 2.08
N ASP A 130 -0.99 -0.07 1.59
CA ASP A 130 -0.51 1.11 0.89
C ASP A 130 -0.80 2.35 1.74
N ASN A 131 0.28 2.99 2.23
CA ASN A 131 0.23 4.22 3.03
C ASN A 131 0.65 5.46 2.23
N THR A 132 0.69 5.37 0.89
CA THR A 132 1.11 6.49 0.04
C THR A 132 0.04 7.59 0.00
N HIS A 133 0.44 8.80 -0.36
CA HIS A 133 -0.46 9.96 -0.52
C HIS A 133 -1.26 10.32 0.76
N GLY A 134 -0.79 9.92 1.94
CA GLY A 134 -1.46 10.20 3.22
C GLY A 134 -2.75 9.40 3.45
N MET A 135 -3.00 8.37 2.65
CA MET A 135 -4.16 7.49 2.76
C MET A 135 -3.71 6.10 3.21
N VAL A 136 -4.58 5.38 3.93
CA VAL A 136 -4.39 3.94 4.22
C VAL A 136 -5.33 3.17 3.31
N ARG A 137 -4.77 2.46 2.34
CA ARG A 137 -5.49 1.62 1.37
C ARG A 137 -4.91 0.21 1.36
N THR A 138 -5.64 -0.72 0.79
CA THR A 138 -5.14 -2.08 0.52
C THR A 138 -4.89 -2.20 -0.98
N GLU A 139 -3.62 -2.21 -1.36
CA GLU A 139 -3.17 -2.48 -2.72
C GLU A 139 -3.43 -3.94 -3.07
N ILE A 140 -3.85 -4.20 -4.32
CA ILE A 140 -3.96 -5.54 -4.88
C ILE A 140 -2.89 -5.77 -5.95
N LEU A 141 -2.20 -6.89 -5.82
CA LEU A 141 -1.14 -7.34 -6.71
C LEU A 141 -1.53 -8.67 -7.37
N CYS A 142 -1.03 -8.94 -8.57
CA CYS A 142 -1.10 -10.27 -9.15
C CYS A 142 -0.25 -11.23 -8.31
N ALA A 143 -0.86 -12.25 -7.70
CA ALA A 143 -0.15 -13.18 -6.83
C ALA A 143 0.94 -14.00 -7.56
N LYS A 144 0.86 -14.10 -8.90
CA LYS A 144 1.80 -14.88 -9.72
C LYS A 144 3.06 -14.11 -10.12
N CYS A 145 2.98 -12.80 -10.35
CA CYS A 145 4.11 -11.99 -10.86
C CYS A 145 4.39 -10.69 -10.07
N GLY A 146 3.58 -10.39 -9.06
CA GLY A 146 3.67 -9.17 -8.27
C GLY A 146 3.28 -7.89 -8.99
N GLY A 147 2.66 -7.98 -10.17
CA GLY A 147 2.23 -6.81 -10.92
C GLY A 147 1.12 -6.06 -10.20
N HIS A 148 1.25 -4.75 -10.05
CA HIS A 148 0.22 -3.88 -9.47
C HIS A 148 -1.05 -3.88 -10.31
N LEU A 149 -2.19 -4.08 -9.64
CA LEU A 149 -3.50 -4.14 -10.28
C LEU A 149 -4.37 -2.93 -9.91
N GLY A 150 -4.36 -2.51 -8.65
CA GLY A 150 -5.20 -1.44 -8.13
C GLY A 150 -5.37 -1.55 -6.62
N HIS A 151 -6.60 -1.34 -6.12
CA HIS A 151 -6.91 -1.41 -4.68
C HIS A 151 -8.23 -2.15 -4.40
N VAL A 152 -8.35 -2.69 -3.19
CA VAL A 152 -9.60 -3.25 -2.66
C VAL A 152 -10.19 -2.35 -1.58
N PHE A 153 -11.52 -2.19 -1.61
CA PHE A 153 -12.30 -1.38 -0.69
C PHE A 153 -13.46 -2.18 -0.10
N SER A 154 -13.97 -1.77 1.07
CA SER A 154 -15.08 -2.43 1.78
C SER A 154 -16.46 -1.80 1.48
N ASP A 155 -16.62 -1.22 0.29
CA ASP A 155 -17.82 -0.53 -0.19
C ASP A 155 -18.44 -1.23 -1.42
N GLY A 156 -18.21 -2.54 -1.54
CA GLY A 156 -18.75 -3.35 -2.61
C GLY A 156 -20.16 -3.90 -2.36
N PRO A 157 -20.75 -4.56 -3.36
CA PRO A 157 -22.07 -5.18 -3.24
C PRO A 157 -22.00 -6.48 -2.42
N LYS A 158 -23.17 -6.98 -2.01
CA LYS A 158 -23.32 -8.37 -1.60
C LYS A 158 -22.89 -9.30 -2.75
N PRO A 159 -22.35 -10.50 -2.46
CA PRO A 159 -22.29 -11.15 -1.14
C PRO A 159 -21.06 -10.79 -0.30
N THR A 160 -20.01 -10.20 -0.89
CA THR A 160 -18.72 -10.01 -0.20
C THR A 160 -18.62 -8.67 0.52
N GLY A 161 -19.32 -7.63 0.06
CA GLY A 161 -19.11 -6.26 0.52
C GLY A 161 -17.79 -5.65 0.06
N LEU A 162 -17.05 -6.34 -0.82
CA LEU A 162 -15.74 -5.90 -1.29
C LEU A 162 -15.82 -5.35 -2.71
N ARG A 163 -15.01 -4.34 -3.00
CA ARG A 163 -14.81 -3.77 -4.33
C ARG A 163 -13.34 -3.80 -4.68
N TYR A 164 -12.97 -4.74 -5.54
CA TYR A 164 -11.69 -4.76 -6.24
C TYR A 164 -11.74 -3.77 -7.39
N CYS A 165 -11.12 -2.61 -7.21
CA CYS A 165 -11.04 -1.52 -8.19
C CYS A 165 -9.71 -1.64 -8.94
N VAL A 166 -9.77 -2.04 -10.20
CA VAL A 166 -8.61 -2.55 -10.95
C VAL A 166 -8.35 -1.67 -12.17
N ASN A 167 -7.10 -1.30 -12.42
CA ASN A 167 -6.72 -0.60 -13.65
C ASN A 167 -7.01 -1.49 -14.87
N SER A 168 -7.71 -0.97 -15.88
CA SER A 168 -7.96 -1.68 -17.13
C SER A 168 -6.68 -2.11 -17.82
N ALA A 169 -5.67 -1.23 -17.89
CA ALA A 169 -4.40 -1.55 -18.54
C ALA A 169 -3.59 -2.62 -17.79
N SER A 170 -3.92 -2.95 -16.53
CA SER A 170 -3.33 -4.09 -15.83
C SER A 170 -3.93 -5.45 -16.25
N LEU A 171 -5.01 -5.43 -17.05
CA LEU A 171 -5.79 -6.59 -17.45
C LEU A 171 -5.76 -6.80 -18.97
N LYS A 172 -5.91 -8.06 -19.38
CA LYS A 172 -6.36 -8.47 -20.71
C LYS A 172 -7.67 -9.24 -20.55
N PHE A 173 -8.54 -9.17 -21.54
CA PHE A 173 -9.82 -9.88 -21.54
C PHE A 173 -9.78 -11.06 -22.52
N GLN A 174 -10.22 -12.22 -22.06
CA GLN A 174 -10.39 -13.43 -22.87
C GLN A 174 -11.89 -13.74 -22.92
N LYS A 175 -12.48 -13.54 -24.10
CA LYS A 175 -13.89 -13.82 -24.35
C LYS A 175 -14.14 -15.34 -24.36
N GLU A 176 -15.27 -15.75 -23.77
CA GLU A 176 -15.78 -17.12 -23.81
C GLU A 176 -16.33 -17.51 -25.19
#